data_AF-A0A4Q5WBG4-F1
#
_entry.id   AF-A0A4Q5WBG4-F1
#
_cell.length_a   1.000
_cell.length_b   1.000
_cell.length_c   1.000
_cell.angle_alpha   90.00
_cell.angle_beta   90.00
_cell.angle_gamma   90.00
#
_symmetry.space_group_name_H-M   'P 1'
#
loop_
_entity.id
_entity.type
_entity.pdbx_description
1 polymer ?
#
loop_
_entity_poly.entity_id
_entity_poly.type
_entity_poly.pdbx_seq_one_letter_code
_entity_poly.pdbx_strand_id
1 'polypeptide(L)'
;MAAMRGRARRLLRRAPEDHRCRVRYRAGTRSCFMARSSCRRACIFMPGPGRVRTLNPQPCIMKQLLLSLSLLAALAATAAAQDAALESPVRRFFDGLAQQNDSLLRSTVTDDFQLLEVGEVWNLDTLLQKMAPMRGRNIRRDNSFSFLRTERRGNTAWASYHNTAVFTNPAGQQRTVRWLESVVLVQGKGGWKIRMMHSTLLPGTSH
;
A
#
# COMPACT_ATOMS: atom_id res chain seq x y z
N MET A 1 51.52 -21.51 13.97
CA MET A 1 51.19 -22.03 15.32
C MET A 1 49.67 -21.94 15.52
N ALA A 2 49.07 -23.10 15.86
CA ALA A 2 47.75 -23.38 16.50
C ALA A 2 46.59 -22.38 16.30
N ALA A 3 45.44 -22.70 15.68
CA ALA A 3 44.44 -23.75 15.95
C ALA A 3 43.89 -23.74 17.39
N MET A 4 42.61 -23.39 17.58
CA MET A 4 41.72 -24.09 18.52
C MET A 4 40.25 -24.00 18.12
N ARG A 5 39.68 -25.18 17.94
CA ARG A 5 38.26 -25.51 17.80
C ARG A 5 37.70 -25.79 19.19
N GLY A 6 36.47 -25.36 19.48
CA GLY A 6 35.72 -25.78 20.67
C GLY A 6 34.36 -26.37 20.31
N ARG A 7 34.25 -27.71 20.35
CA ARG A 7 33.01 -28.48 20.28
C ARG A 7 32.47 -28.73 21.69
N ALA A 8 31.14 -28.70 21.87
CA ALA A 8 30.45 -29.45 22.93
C ALA A 8 29.05 -29.86 22.42
N ARG A 9 28.91 -31.07 21.86
CA ARG A 9 28.23 -32.26 22.44
C ARG A 9 26.81 -32.02 23.00
N ARG A 10 25.84 -32.20 22.10
CA ARG A 10 24.76 -33.22 22.13
C ARG A 10 24.37 -33.76 23.53
N LEU A 11 23.22 -33.32 24.02
CA LEU A 11 22.39 -34.07 24.96
C LEU A 11 21.08 -34.44 24.27
N LEU A 12 20.93 -35.74 23.99
CA LEU A 12 19.70 -36.37 23.53
C LEU A 12 18.72 -36.41 24.71
N ARG A 13 17.52 -35.84 24.54
CA ARG A 13 16.36 -36.20 25.35
C ARG A 13 15.24 -36.70 24.43
N ARG A 14 14.68 -37.82 24.87
CA ARG A 14 13.72 -38.71 24.20
C ARG A 14 12.37 -38.01 23.93
N ALA A 15 11.73 -38.42 22.85
CA ALA A 15 10.31 -38.23 22.56
C ALA A 15 9.43 -38.85 23.66
N PRO A 16 8.14 -38.48 23.71
CA PRO A 16 7.17 -39.46 23.23
C PRO A 16 5.92 -38.92 22.50
N GLU A 17 5.40 -39.82 21.66
CA GLU A 17 3.99 -40.15 21.44
C GLU A 17 3.13 -39.31 20.45
N ASP A 18 2.95 -39.96 19.31
CA ASP A 18 1.99 -39.79 18.22
C ASP A 18 0.54 -39.97 18.72
N HIS A 19 -0.22 -38.87 18.84
CA HIS A 19 -1.65 -38.92 19.11
C HIS A 19 -2.45 -39.24 17.84
N ARG A 20 -2.45 -40.51 17.45
CA ARG A 20 -3.46 -41.06 16.53
C ARG A 20 -4.78 -41.25 17.27
N CYS A 21 -5.76 -40.41 16.94
CA CYS A 21 -7.14 -40.58 17.38
C CYS A 21 -7.75 -41.81 16.67
N ARG A 22 -7.81 -42.95 17.36
CA ARG A 22 -8.57 -44.13 16.91
C ARG A 22 -10.05 -43.92 17.22
N VAL A 23 -10.87 -43.83 16.18
CA VAL A 23 -12.33 -43.98 16.28
C VAL A 23 -12.64 -45.43 16.65
N ARG A 24 -13.10 -45.67 17.88
CA ARG A 24 -13.76 -46.93 18.26
C ARG A 24 -15.26 -46.71 18.19
N TYR A 25 -15.92 -47.32 17.20
CA TYR A 25 -17.36 -47.56 17.27
C TYR A 25 -17.63 -48.59 18.35
N ARG A 26 -18.30 -48.19 19.44
CA ARG A 26 -18.91 -49.12 20.38
C ARG A 26 -20.42 -48.94 20.30
N ALA A 27 -21.09 -50.00 19.88
CA ALA A 27 -22.53 -50.11 19.84
C ALA A 27 -23.13 -50.03 21.25
N GLY A 28 -24.31 -49.42 21.35
CA GLY A 28 -25.24 -49.64 22.45
C GLY A 28 -24.95 -48.84 23.73
N THR A 29 -25.56 -47.67 23.84
CA THR A 29 -26.51 -47.27 24.91
C THR A 29 -26.59 -45.74 24.94
N ARG A 30 -27.83 -45.25 24.90
CA ARG A 30 -28.17 -43.83 24.86
C ARG A 30 -27.91 -43.23 26.24
N SER A 31 -27.06 -42.21 26.33
CA SER A 31 -27.14 -41.24 27.42
C SER A 31 -26.77 -39.87 26.87
N CYS A 32 -27.77 -38.99 26.82
CA CYS A 32 -27.67 -37.65 26.28
C CYS A 32 -27.27 -36.70 27.42
N PHE A 33 -26.03 -36.21 27.39
CA PHE A 33 -25.57 -35.16 28.31
C PHE A 33 -25.97 -33.80 27.70
N MET A 34 -26.95 -33.13 28.30
CA MET A 34 -27.34 -31.77 27.89
C MET A 34 -26.28 -30.76 28.35
N ALA A 35 -25.52 -30.21 27.41
CA ALA A 35 -24.83 -28.94 27.57
C ALA A 35 -25.78 -27.80 27.15
N ARG A 36 -25.94 -26.81 28.04
CA ARG A 36 -26.80 -25.64 27.88
C ARG A 36 -26.31 -24.75 26.71
N SER A 37 -27.20 -24.39 25.80
CA SER A 37 -27.30 -23.02 25.25
C SER A 37 -28.48 -22.90 24.27
N SER A 38 -29.39 -21.98 24.59
CA SER A 38 -30.17 -21.14 23.66
C SER A 38 -30.61 -21.76 22.32
N CYS A 39 -31.82 -22.32 22.29
CA CYS A 39 -32.92 -21.94 21.39
C CYS A 39 -34.08 -22.93 21.62
N ARG A 40 -35.19 -22.49 22.23
CA ARG A 40 -36.39 -23.33 22.34
C ARG A 40 -37.00 -23.49 20.95
N ARG A 41 -36.76 -24.62 20.29
CA ARG A 41 -37.68 -25.12 19.25
C ARG A 41 -38.77 -25.91 19.96
N ALA A 42 -39.99 -25.38 19.96
CA ALA A 42 -41.17 -26.15 20.26
C ALA A 42 -41.36 -27.16 19.11
N CYS A 43 -41.04 -28.43 19.37
CA CYS A 43 -41.46 -29.53 18.52
C CYS A 43 -42.84 -29.97 18.99
N ILE A 44 -43.90 -29.52 18.30
CA ILE A 44 -45.22 -30.14 18.40
C ILE A 44 -45.23 -31.29 17.39
N PHE A 45 -45.29 -32.53 17.89
CA PHE A 45 -45.47 -33.72 17.07
C PHE A 45 -46.98 -33.93 16.86
N MET A 46 -47.44 -33.84 15.61
CA MET A 46 -48.79 -34.19 15.19
C MET A 46 -48.65 -35.20 14.04
N PRO A 47 -49.30 -36.38 14.08
CA PRO A 47 -49.30 -37.32 12.97
C PRO A 47 -50.47 -37.03 12.03
N GLY A 48 -50.18 -36.82 10.75
CA GLY A 48 -51.16 -36.78 9.67
C GLY A 48 -50.47 -36.81 8.30
N PRO A 49 -50.98 -37.54 7.29
CA PRO A 49 -50.34 -37.64 5.99
C PRO A 49 -50.69 -36.40 5.14
N GLY A 50 -50.05 -35.28 5.47
CA GLY A 50 -50.12 -34.04 4.69
C GLY A 50 -48.92 -33.94 3.75
N ARG A 51 -49.19 -33.90 2.44
CA ARG A 51 -48.19 -33.71 1.38
C ARG A 51 -47.42 -32.40 1.63
N VAL A 52 -46.17 -32.50 2.10
CA VAL A 52 -45.30 -31.36 2.41
C VAL A 52 -44.87 -30.69 1.10
N ARG A 53 -45.43 -29.52 0.79
CA ARG A 53 -44.84 -28.62 -0.23
C ARG A 53 -43.62 -27.96 0.38
N THR A 54 -42.43 -28.29 -0.11
CA THR A 54 -41.21 -27.55 0.21
C THR A 54 -41.29 -26.18 -0.46
N LEU A 55 -41.53 -25.14 0.33
CA LEU A 55 -41.31 -23.77 -0.11
C LEU A 55 -39.80 -23.63 -0.36
N ASN A 56 -39.41 -23.46 -1.62
CA ASN A 56 -38.02 -23.20 -1.97
C ASN A 56 -37.60 -21.90 -1.26
N PRO A 57 -36.57 -21.90 -0.41
CA PRO A 57 -36.19 -20.70 0.32
C PRO A 57 -35.73 -19.64 -0.69
N GLN A 58 -36.49 -18.56 -0.79
CA GLN A 58 -36.09 -17.40 -1.58
C GLN A 58 -34.76 -16.89 -0.98
N PRO A 59 -33.67 -16.82 -1.77
CA PRO A 59 -32.43 -16.25 -1.27
C PRO A 59 -32.72 -14.80 -0.85
N CYS A 60 -32.47 -14.46 0.42
CA CYS A 60 -32.72 -13.11 0.93
C CYS A 60 -31.87 -12.11 0.14
N ILE A 61 -32.53 -11.38 -0.78
CA ILE A 61 -31.93 -10.39 -1.68
C ILE A 61 -31.07 -9.38 -0.90
N MET A 62 -31.49 -9.00 0.32
CA MET A 62 -30.74 -8.09 1.20
C MET A 62 -29.37 -8.66 1.63
N LYS A 63 -29.24 -9.97 1.82
CA LYS A 63 -27.95 -10.60 2.20
C LYS A 63 -27.01 -10.68 1.01
N GLN A 64 -27.54 -10.89 -0.20
CA GLN A 64 -26.76 -10.83 -1.45
C GLN A 64 -26.33 -9.40 -1.79
N LEU A 65 -27.18 -8.40 -1.52
CA LEU A 65 -26.84 -6.98 -1.71
C LEU A 65 -25.72 -6.53 -0.76
N LEU A 66 -25.76 -6.95 0.50
CA LEU A 66 -24.72 -6.62 1.49
C LEU A 66 -23.37 -7.29 1.16
N LEU A 67 -23.37 -8.52 0.66
CA LEU A 67 -22.16 -9.23 0.24
C LEU A 67 -21.54 -8.63 -1.03
N SER A 68 -22.36 -8.17 -1.97
CA SER A 68 -21.85 -7.51 -3.19
C SER A 68 -21.30 -6.12 -2.89
N LEU A 69 -21.94 -5.36 -2.00
CA LEU A 69 -21.45 -4.05 -1.57
C LEU A 69 -20.11 -4.15 -0.82
N SER A 70 -19.95 -5.14 0.06
CA SER A 70 -18.69 -5.35 0.78
C SER A 70 -17.53 -5.75 -0.14
N LEU A 71 -17.80 -6.57 -1.16
CA LEU A 71 -16.80 -6.95 -2.16
C LEU A 71 -16.35 -5.74 -3.00
N LEU A 72 -17.30 -4.88 -3.41
CA LEU A 72 -16.98 -3.67 -4.18
C LEU A 72 -16.09 -2.69 -3.39
N ALA A 73 -16.38 -2.50 -2.10
CA ALA A 73 -15.57 -1.65 -1.23
C ALA A 73 -14.12 -2.16 -1.08
N ALA A 74 -13.92 -3.48 -1.00
CA ALA A 74 -12.58 -4.08 -0.91
C ALA A 74 -11.75 -3.88 -2.20
N LEU A 75 -12.38 -3.96 -3.38
CA LEU A 75 -11.71 -3.68 -4.66
C LEU A 75 -11.28 -2.20 -4.78
N ALA A 76 -12.15 -1.26 -4.41
CA ALA A 76 -11.81 0.16 -4.45
C ALA A 76 -10.63 0.51 -3.51
N ALA A 77 -10.63 -0.05 -2.30
CA ALA A 77 -9.55 0.17 -1.33
C ALA A 77 -8.18 -0.36 -1.83
N THR A 78 -8.17 -1.51 -2.50
CA THR A 78 -6.93 -2.07 -3.06
C THR A 78 -6.40 -1.30 -4.26
N ALA A 79 -7.27 -0.69 -5.08
CA ALA A 79 -6.85 0.20 -6.15
C ALA A 79 -6.22 1.50 -5.59
N ALA A 80 -6.89 2.16 -4.64
CA ALA A 80 -6.38 3.38 -4.01
C ALA A 80 -5.03 3.15 -3.28
N ALA A 81 -4.85 2.00 -2.63
CA ALA A 81 -3.59 1.63 -1.99
C ALA A 81 -2.44 1.41 -2.99
N GLN A 82 -2.75 0.87 -4.19
CA GLN A 82 -1.75 0.70 -5.24
C GLN A 82 -1.28 2.03 -5.80
N ASP A 83 -2.22 2.95 -6.09
CA ASP A 83 -1.89 4.29 -6.57
C ASP A 83 -1.05 5.04 -5.53
N ALA A 84 -1.45 5.02 -4.26
CA ALA A 84 -0.68 5.63 -3.17
C ALA A 84 0.76 5.11 -3.09
N ALA A 85 1.00 3.81 -3.34
CA ALA A 85 2.34 3.24 -3.35
C ALA A 85 3.18 3.71 -4.55
N LEU A 86 2.57 3.95 -5.71
CA LEU A 86 3.23 4.47 -6.91
C LEU A 86 3.48 5.98 -6.85
N GLU A 87 2.60 6.72 -6.17
CA GLU A 87 2.76 8.17 -5.98
C GLU A 87 3.75 8.52 -4.86
N SER A 88 3.98 7.61 -3.91
CA SER A 88 4.85 7.83 -2.75
C SER A 88 6.28 8.28 -3.10
N PRO A 89 7.00 7.67 -4.09
CA PRO A 89 8.31 8.15 -4.51
C PRO A 89 8.31 9.60 -4.97
N VAL A 90 7.24 10.06 -5.65
CA VAL A 90 7.07 11.46 -6.09
C VAL A 90 6.98 12.37 -4.87
N ARG A 91 6.06 12.06 -3.94
CA ARG A 91 5.87 12.86 -2.72
C ARG A 91 7.16 12.95 -1.91
N ARG A 92 7.85 11.82 -1.72
CA ARG A 92 9.13 11.75 -1.00
C ARG A 92 10.26 12.49 -1.70
N PHE A 93 10.28 12.50 -3.03
CA PHE A 93 11.27 13.26 -3.80
C PHE A 93 11.08 14.76 -3.52
N PHE A 94 9.83 15.26 -3.59
CA PHE A 94 9.53 16.66 -3.29
C PHE A 94 9.69 17.00 -1.80
N ASP A 95 9.44 16.07 -0.88
CA ASP A 95 9.79 16.22 0.53
C ASP A 95 11.32 16.41 0.69
N GLY A 96 12.11 15.65 -0.06
CA GLY A 96 13.57 15.82 -0.14
C GLY A 96 13.97 17.21 -0.64
N LEU A 97 13.25 17.76 -1.63
CA LEU A 97 13.48 19.13 -2.10
C LEU A 97 13.12 20.16 -1.03
N ALA A 98 11.98 19.99 -0.35
CA ALA A 98 11.51 20.88 0.70
C ALA A 98 12.42 20.90 1.93
N GLN A 99 12.93 19.72 2.32
CA GLN A 99 13.86 19.54 3.44
C GLN A 99 15.32 19.83 3.06
N GLN A 100 15.61 20.06 1.77
CA GLN A 100 16.97 20.19 1.24
C GLN A 100 17.85 18.99 1.61
N ASN A 101 17.28 17.78 1.53
CA ASN A 101 17.90 16.52 1.99
C ASN A 101 18.38 15.67 0.81
N ASP A 102 19.66 15.77 0.51
CA ASP A 102 20.31 15.08 -0.61
C ASP A 102 20.21 13.56 -0.51
N SER A 103 20.34 13.01 0.70
CA SER A 103 20.22 11.56 0.94
C SER A 103 18.81 11.05 0.66
N LEU A 104 17.78 11.83 1.04
CA LEU A 104 16.39 11.50 0.73
C LEU A 104 16.16 11.54 -0.78
N LEU A 105 16.64 12.58 -1.48
CA LEU A 105 16.54 12.67 -2.94
C LEU A 105 17.20 11.47 -3.64
N ARG A 106 18.46 11.15 -3.26
CA ARG A 106 19.19 9.99 -3.78
C ARG A 106 18.43 8.67 -3.54
N SER A 107 17.73 8.55 -2.41
CA SER A 107 16.94 7.34 -2.11
C SER A 107 15.70 7.18 -2.99
N THR A 108 15.15 8.27 -3.52
CA THR A 108 13.89 8.28 -4.28
C THR A 108 14.05 8.07 -5.78
N VAL A 109 15.27 8.18 -6.31
CA VAL A 109 15.56 8.08 -7.74
C VAL A 109 16.48 6.89 -8.07
N THR A 110 16.53 6.51 -9.35
CA THR A 110 17.52 5.56 -9.87
C THR A 110 18.87 6.24 -10.13
N ASP A 111 19.93 5.45 -10.26
CA ASP A 111 21.28 5.97 -10.51
C ASP A 111 21.39 6.70 -11.86
N ASP A 112 20.55 6.31 -12.83
CA ASP A 112 20.43 6.90 -14.17
C ASP A 112 19.27 7.91 -14.28
N PHE A 113 18.90 8.55 -13.17
CA PHE A 113 17.80 9.51 -13.13
C PHE A 113 17.97 10.69 -14.09
N GLN A 114 16.88 11.03 -14.78
CA GLN A 114 16.80 12.18 -15.69
C GLN A 114 15.63 13.11 -15.33
N LEU A 115 15.88 14.41 -15.31
CA LEU A 115 14.88 15.47 -15.20
C LEU A 115 14.92 16.33 -16.46
N LEU A 116 13.77 16.47 -17.11
CA LEU A 116 13.54 17.35 -18.25
C LEU A 116 12.80 18.58 -17.74
N GLU A 117 13.48 19.72 -17.65
CA GLU A 117 12.89 20.95 -17.12
C GLU A 117 13.41 22.15 -17.91
N VAL A 118 12.48 23.04 -18.31
CA VAL A 118 12.78 24.31 -19.02
C VAL A 118 13.68 24.15 -20.26
N GLY A 119 13.56 23.03 -20.98
CA GLY A 119 14.38 22.72 -22.16
C GLY A 119 15.79 22.22 -21.83
N GLU A 120 16.12 22.02 -20.56
CA GLU A 120 17.37 21.43 -20.10
C GLU A 120 17.17 19.95 -19.69
N VAL A 121 18.27 19.19 -19.75
CA VAL A 121 18.36 17.82 -19.24
C VAL A 121 19.26 17.81 -18.01
N TRP A 122 18.69 17.51 -16.85
CA TRP A 122 19.39 17.45 -15.58
C TRP A 122 19.47 16.01 -15.09
N ASN A 123 20.60 15.63 -14.51
CA ASN A 123 20.68 14.48 -13.63
C ASN A 123 20.48 14.94 -12.16
N LEU A 124 20.57 14.02 -11.21
CA LEU A 124 20.40 14.38 -9.81
C LEU A 124 21.46 15.38 -9.32
N ASP A 125 22.73 15.26 -9.74
CA ASP A 125 23.78 16.16 -9.30
C ASP A 125 23.57 17.58 -9.84
N THR A 126 23.12 17.73 -11.09
CA THR A 126 22.73 19.03 -11.67
C THR A 126 21.58 19.64 -10.87
N LEU A 127 20.56 18.85 -10.51
CA LEU A 127 19.45 19.33 -9.68
C LEU A 127 19.94 19.82 -8.31
N LEU A 128 20.81 19.06 -7.63
CA LEU A 128 21.39 19.45 -6.34
C LEU A 128 22.19 20.75 -6.45
N GLN A 129 22.92 20.94 -7.55
CA GLN A 129 23.64 22.20 -7.82
C GLN A 129 22.68 23.37 -8.03
N LYS A 130 21.59 23.18 -8.80
CA LYS A 130 20.55 24.22 -9.02
C LYS A 130 19.82 24.59 -7.72
N MET A 131 19.76 23.67 -6.75
CA MET A 131 19.20 23.94 -5.42
C MET A 131 20.14 24.69 -4.47
N ALA A 132 21.47 24.67 -4.71
CA ALA A 132 22.46 25.25 -3.81
C ALA A 132 22.18 26.72 -3.43
N PRO A 133 21.71 27.61 -4.34
CA PRO A 133 21.39 29.00 -3.99
C PRO A 133 20.22 29.17 -3.01
N MET A 134 19.40 28.13 -2.78
CA MET A 134 18.31 28.15 -1.80
C MET A 134 18.75 27.66 -0.41
N ARG A 135 19.94 27.06 -0.29
CA ARG A 135 20.43 26.52 0.98
C ARG A 135 20.75 27.63 1.96
N GLY A 136 20.36 27.45 3.22
CA GLY A 136 20.59 28.41 4.31
C GLY A 136 19.74 29.69 4.26
N ARG A 137 18.86 29.85 3.26
CA ARG A 137 17.98 31.03 3.15
C ARG A 137 16.67 30.93 3.93
N ASN A 138 16.48 29.82 4.66
CA ASN A 138 15.25 29.52 5.43
C ASN A 138 13.96 29.70 4.61
N ILE A 139 14.03 29.43 3.31
CA ILE A 139 12.85 29.43 2.44
C ILE A 139 12.12 28.12 2.65
N ARG A 140 10.91 28.19 3.18
CA ARG A 140 10.02 27.02 3.28
C ARG A 140 9.40 26.74 1.92
N ARG A 141 9.33 25.47 1.55
CA ARG A 141 8.68 24.98 0.34
C ARG A 141 7.61 23.96 0.71
N ASP A 142 6.40 24.18 0.25
CA ASP A 142 5.27 23.26 0.42
C ASP A 142 4.76 22.81 -0.94
N ASN A 143 4.71 21.50 -1.18
CA ASN A 143 4.19 20.95 -2.43
C ASN A 143 2.84 20.28 -2.22
N SER A 144 1.89 20.54 -3.13
CA SER A 144 0.63 19.83 -3.23
C SER A 144 0.47 19.23 -4.63
N PHE A 145 -0.14 18.04 -4.68
CA PHE A 145 -0.23 17.23 -5.90
C PHE A 145 -1.68 16.89 -6.23
N SER A 146 -2.03 17.01 -7.50
CA SER A 146 -3.28 16.47 -8.05
C SER A 146 -2.92 15.50 -9.17
N PHE A 147 -2.99 14.20 -8.86
CA PHE A 147 -2.68 13.14 -9.83
C PHE A 147 -3.81 13.00 -10.84
N LEU A 148 -3.45 13.09 -12.12
CA LEU A 148 -4.38 13.01 -13.26
C LEU A 148 -4.56 11.55 -13.69
N ARG A 149 -3.45 10.81 -13.75
CA ARG A 149 -3.41 9.40 -14.13
C ARG A 149 -2.16 8.76 -13.58
N THR A 150 -2.30 7.57 -13.04
CA THR A 150 -1.22 6.70 -12.58
C THR A 150 -1.45 5.33 -13.20
N GLU A 151 -0.44 4.77 -13.87
CA GLU A 151 -0.52 3.44 -14.46
C GLU A 151 0.72 2.61 -14.20
N ARG A 152 0.52 1.30 -14.12
CA ARG A 152 1.59 0.31 -14.01
C ARG A 152 1.54 -0.69 -15.16
N ARG A 153 2.71 -1.06 -15.66
CA ARG A 153 2.96 -2.18 -16.57
C ARG A 153 4.19 -2.95 -16.12
N GLY A 154 3.98 -4.13 -15.53
CA GLY A 154 5.06 -4.95 -14.97
C GLY A 154 5.84 -4.21 -13.88
N ASN A 155 7.13 -4.00 -14.12
CA ASN A 155 8.04 -3.30 -13.21
C ASN A 155 8.23 -1.82 -13.57
N THR A 156 7.42 -1.29 -14.47
CA THR A 156 7.41 0.13 -14.84
C THR A 156 6.05 0.73 -14.48
N ALA A 157 6.04 1.98 -14.05
CA ALA A 157 4.84 2.76 -13.88
C ALA A 157 5.08 4.18 -14.40
N TRP A 158 4.02 4.90 -14.71
CA TRP A 158 4.09 6.33 -14.99
C TRP A 158 2.92 7.04 -14.36
N ALA A 159 3.15 8.30 -13.98
CA ALA A 159 2.11 9.16 -13.47
C ALA A 159 2.20 10.54 -14.11
N SER A 160 1.06 11.17 -14.29
CA SER A 160 0.93 12.57 -14.68
C SER A 160 0.13 13.32 -13.62
N TYR A 161 0.56 14.52 -13.29
CA TYR A 161 -0.01 15.26 -12.17
C TYR A 161 0.23 16.76 -12.29
N HIS A 162 -0.60 17.54 -11.62
CA HIS A 162 -0.30 18.93 -11.32
C HIS A 162 0.48 19.00 -10.01
N ASN A 163 1.56 19.78 -10.01
CA ASN A 163 2.33 20.10 -8.83
C ASN A 163 2.23 21.60 -8.55
N THR A 164 1.86 21.96 -7.33
CA THR A 164 1.88 23.36 -6.86
C THR A 164 2.87 23.48 -5.72
N ALA A 165 3.90 24.32 -5.89
CA ALA A 165 4.81 24.70 -4.82
C ALA A 165 4.46 26.09 -4.29
N VAL A 166 4.34 26.21 -2.97
CA VAL A 166 4.29 27.49 -2.26
C VAL A 166 5.64 27.69 -1.57
N PHE A 167 6.36 28.73 -1.97
CA PHE A 167 7.60 29.15 -1.34
C PHE A 167 7.31 30.30 -0.38
N THR A 168 7.69 30.15 0.89
CA THR A 168 7.53 31.18 1.91
C THR A 168 8.91 31.62 2.39
N ASN A 169 9.23 32.91 2.27
CA ASN A 169 10.49 33.45 2.77
C ASN A 169 10.41 33.76 4.28
N PRO A 170 11.53 34.07 4.96
CA PRO A 170 11.52 34.41 6.38
C PRO A 170 10.69 35.63 6.77
N ALA A 171 10.42 36.53 5.81
CA ALA A 171 9.54 37.69 6.00
C ALA A 171 8.04 37.34 5.85
N GLY A 172 7.70 36.07 5.58
CA GLY A 172 6.33 35.59 5.40
C GLY A 172 5.75 35.83 4.00
N GLN A 173 6.53 36.36 3.06
CA GLN A 173 6.08 36.56 1.68
C GLN A 173 6.00 35.22 0.96
N GLN A 174 4.92 35.01 0.21
CA GLN A 174 4.66 33.78 -0.51
C GLN A 174 4.76 33.96 -2.02
N ARG A 175 5.36 32.97 -2.66
CA ARG A 175 5.37 32.82 -4.12
C ARG A 175 4.80 31.45 -4.48
N THR A 176 3.86 31.41 -5.43
CA THR A 176 3.24 30.16 -5.88
C THR A 176 3.70 29.82 -7.28
N VAL A 177 4.18 28.60 -7.45
CA VAL A 177 4.62 28.06 -8.73
C VAL A 177 3.86 26.77 -9.02
N ARG A 178 3.49 26.54 -10.26
CA ARG A 178 2.63 25.45 -10.71
C ARG A 178 3.24 24.80 -11.94
N TRP A 179 3.25 23.47 -11.94
CA TRP A 179 3.73 22.67 -13.04
C TRP A 179 2.70 21.63 -13.45
N LEU A 180 2.70 21.29 -14.73
CA LEU A 180 2.21 20.01 -15.24
C LEU A 180 3.42 19.08 -15.35
N GLU A 181 3.36 17.95 -14.65
CA GLU A 181 4.49 17.04 -14.52
C GLU A 181 4.11 15.62 -14.92
N SER A 182 5.12 14.88 -15.39
CA SER A 182 5.03 13.44 -15.60
C SER A 182 6.28 12.75 -15.06
N VAL A 183 6.11 11.51 -14.58
CA VAL A 183 7.20 10.68 -14.08
C VAL A 183 7.13 9.28 -14.66
N VAL A 184 8.31 8.68 -14.83
CA VAL A 184 8.48 7.25 -15.06
C VAL A 184 9.14 6.65 -13.83
N LEU A 185 8.51 5.62 -13.29
CA LEU A 185 8.90 4.89 -12.10
C LEU A 185 9.31 3.48 -12.47
N VAL A 186 10.32 2.93 -11.80
CA VAL A 186 10.72 1.53 -11.95
C VAL A 186 10.78 0.83 -10.60
N GLN A 187 10.32 -0.43 -10.57
CA GLN A 187 10.35 -1.26 -9.37
C GLN A 187 11.68 -2.00 -9.29
N GLY A 188 12.46 -1.69 -8.26
CA GLY A 188 13.70 -2.39 -7.92
C GLY A 188 13.60 -3.16 -6.61
N LYS A 189 14.73 -3.73 -6.15
CA LYS A 189 14.83 -4.46 -4.88
C LYS A 189 14.46 -3.61 -3.65
N GLY A 190 14.64 -2.29 -3.75
CA GLY A 190 14.32 -1.31 -2.69
C GLY A 190 12.96 -0.63 -2.82
N GLY A 191 12.07 -1.12 -3.71
CA GLY A 191 10.79 -0.49 -4.01
C GLY A 191 10.80 0.35 -5.28
N TRP A 192 9.77 1.19 -5.44
CA TRP A 192 9.62 2.09 -6.58
C TRP A 192 10.57 3.28 -6.47
N LYS A 193 11.23 3.61 -7.58
CA LYS A 193 12.10 4.77 -7.72
C LYS A 193 11.78 5.52 -9.00
N ILE A 194 11.97 6.84 -8.99
CA ILE A 194 11.83 7.68 -10.18
C ILE A 194 13.05 7.48 -11.06
N ARG A 195 12.82 7.13 -12.33
CA ARG A 195 13.85 7.04 -13.36
C ARG A 195 13.89 8.28 -14.24
N MET A 196 12.73 8.84 -14.55
CA MET A 196 12.64 10.07 -15.34
C MET A 196 11.50 10.94 -14.86
N MET A 197 11.68 12.26 -14.93
CA MET A 197 10.66 13.26 -14.69
C MET A 197 10.70 14.34 -15.77
N HIS A 198 9.54 14.86 -16.15
CA HIS A 198 9.40 16.02 -17.02
C HIS A 198 8.49 17.03 -16.34
N SER A 199 8.97 18.26 -16.19
CA SER A 199 8.22 19.38 -15.62
C SER A 199 8.01 20.51 -16.63
N THR A 200 6.75 20.91 -16.84
CA THR A 200 6.38 22.09 -17.63
C THR A 200 5.73 23.13 -16.72
N LEU A 201 6.28 24.34 -16.71
CA LEU A 201 5.72 25.46 -15.96
C LEU A 201 4.36 25.88 -16.55
N LEU A 202 3.37 26.11 -15.70
CA LEU A 202 2.06 26.58 -16.12
C LEU A 202 1.98 28.13 -16.07
N PRO A 203 1.24 28.78 -16.98
CA PRO A 203 1.01 30.21 -16.93
C PRO A 203 0.33 30.66 -15.63
N GLY A 204 0.59 31.90 -15.20
CA GLY A 204 -0.02 32.48 -13.99
C GLY A 204 0.70 32.15 -12.68
N THR A 205 1.90 31.60 -12.75
CA THR A 205 2.82 31.53 -11.61
C THR A 205 3.37 32.92 -11.29
N SER A 206 3.12 33.42 -10.08
CA SER A 206 3.68 34.70 -9.65
C SER A 206 5.20 34.59 -9.57
N HIS A 207 5.89 35.49 -10.27
CA HIS A 207 7.34 35.66 -10.19
C HIS A 207 7.71 36.49 -8.97
#